data_AF-A0A9P5SNH3-F1
#
_entry.id   AF-A0A9P5SNH3-F1
#
_cell.length_a   1.000
_cell.length_b   1.000
_cell.length_c   1.000
_cell.angle_alpha   90.00
_cell.angle_beta   90.00
_cell.angle_gamma   90.00
#
_symmetry.space_group_name_H-M   'P 1'
#
loop_
_entity.id
_entity.type
_entity.pdbx_description
1 polymer ?
#
loop_
_entity_poly.entity_id
_entity_poly.type
_entity_poly.pdbx_seq_one_letter_code
_entity_poly.pdbx_strand_id
1 'polypeptide(L)'
;MPPPPPPPPPPPPGGAPPAAAHPPPSNDRNALFSQIQSGARLKKAVTNDRSAPVVAGAKSFGGAGGAMPRPPAVGGVNGTYPAVGGGGPPQLGGLFAGGMPKLKHRSGGLDTGDTFAFTCAVTGH
;
A
#
# COMPACT_ATOMS: atom_id res chain seq x y z
N MET A 1 -48.74 -17.20 -42.83
CA MET A 1 -47.27 -17.21 -42.94
C MET A 1 -46.73 -18.00 -41.76
N PRO A 2 -45.89 -19.04 -41.95
CA PRO A 2 -45.23 -19.69 -40.83
C PRO A 2 -44.34 -18.67 -40.07
N PRO A 3 -44.17 -18.80 -38.75
CA PRO A 3 -43.30 -17.90 -38.00
C PRO A 3 -41.84 -18.05 -38.48
N PRO A 4 -41.05 -16.97 -38.47
CA PRO A 4 -39.63 -17.05 -38.83
C PRO A 4 -38.90 -17.98 -37.83
N PRO A 5 -37.91 -18.76 -38.31
CA PRO A 5 -37.11 -19.59 -37.43
C PRO A 5 -36.35 -18.72 -36.41
N PRO A 6 -36.10 -19.23 -35.18
CA PRO A 6 -35.35 -18.50 -34.18
C PRO A 6 -33.91 -18.23 -34.65
N PRO A 7 -33.31 -17.09 -34.27
CA PRO A 7 -31.92 -16.78 -34.61
C PRO A 7 -30.96 -17.80 -33.96
N PRO A 8 -29.82 -18.10 -34.61
CA PRO A 8 -28.82 -18.98 -34.03
C PRO A 8 -28.26 -18.38 -32.72
N PRO A 9 -27.85 -19.22 -31.75
CA PRO A 9 -27.22 -18.75 -30.53
C PRO A 9 -25.92 -17.99 -30.84
N PRO A 10 -25.58 -16.96 -30.05
CA PRO A 10 -24.33 -16.24 -30.23
C PRO A 10 -23.12 -17.18 -30.02
N PRO A 11 -22.01 -16.97 -30.74
CA PRO A 11 -20.79 -17.73 -30.52
C PRO A 11 -20.29 -17.51 -29.08
N PRO A 12 -19.69 -18.53 -28.44
CA PRO A 12 -19.14 -18.38 -27.10
C PRO A 12 -18.02 -17.32 -27.09
N PRO A 13 -17.89 -16.54 -26.01
CA PRO A 13 -16.76 -15.63 -25.83
C PRO A 13 -15.44 -16.40 -25.99
N GLY A 14 -14.57 -15.94 -26.88
CA GLY A 14 -13.23 -16.51 -27.05
C GLY A 14 -12.46 -16.46 -25.73
N GLY A 15 -11.95 -17.61 -25.29
CA GLY A 15 -11.14 -17.71 -24.07
C GLY A 15 -9.90 -16.84 -24.12
N ALA A 16 -9.44 -16.36 -22.96
CA ALA A 16 -8.19 -15.64 -22.84
C ALA A 16 -7.02 -16.49 -23.39
N PRO A 17 -6.01 -15.88 -24.04
CA PRO A 17 -4.83 -16.60 -24.48
C PRO A 17 -4.18 -17.28 -23.27
N PRO A 18 -3.64 -18.51 -23.43
CA PRO A 18 -2.98 -19.19 -22.34
C PRO A 18 -1.84 -18.33 -21.80
N ALA A 19 -1.73 -18.23 -20.48
CA ALA A 19 -0.54 -17.68 -19.84
C ALA A 19 0.68 -18.41 -20.41
N ALA A 20 1.66 -17.67 -20.93
CA ALA A 20 2.86 -18.27 -21.48
C ALA A 20 3.50 -19.16 -20.41
N ALA A 21 3.55 -20.47 -20.67
CA ALA A 21 4.17 -21.43 -19.77
C ALA A 21 5.62 -21.00 -19.52
N HIS A 22 6.05 -21.00 -18.26
CA HIS A 22 7.45 -20.79 -17.94
C HIS A 22 8.28 -21.91 -18.60
N PRO A 23 9.36 -21.58 -19.33
CA PRO A 23 10.17 -22.59 -19.99
C PRO A 23 10.78 -23.54 -18.95
N PRO A 24 10.97 -24.83 -19.31
CA PRO A 24 11.60 -25.81 -18.43
C PRO A 24 13.01 -25.33 -18.02
N PRO A 25 13.49 -25.68 -16.82
CA PRO A 25 14.82 -25.27 -16.39
C PRO A 25 15.87 -25.87 -17.32
N SER A 26 16.51 -25.03 -18.12
CA SER A 26 17.61 -25.43 -19.00
C SER A 26 18.95 -25.10 -18.35
N ASN A 27 19.98 -25.87 -18.70
CA ASN A 27 21.36 -25.64 -18.25
C ASN A 27 22.00 -24.39 -18.90
N ASP A 28 21.23 -23.60 -19.63
CA ASP A 28 21.67 -22.40 -20.35
C ASP A 28 21.71 -21.15 -19.45
N ARG A 29 21.85 -21.33 -18.13
CA ARG A 29 21.87 -20.24 -17.14
C ARG A 29 22.93 -19.19 -17.47
N ASN A 30 24.08 -19.61 -17.99
CA ASN A 30 25.14 -18.69 -18.44
C ASN A 30 24.71 -17.88 -19.66
N ALA A 31 24.03 -18.49 -20.64
CA ALA A 31 23.48 -17.77 -21.78
C ALA A 31 22.37 -16.79 -21.36
N LEU A 32 21.52 -17.19 -20.41
CA LEU A 32 20.52 -16.32 -19.80
C LEU A 32 21.18 -15.12 -19.11
N PHE A 33 22.26 -15.32 -18.35
CA PHE A 33 22.99 -14.23 -17.71
C PHE A 33 23.60 -13.26 -18.72
N SER A 34 24.17 -13.76 -19.82
CA SER A 34 24.64 -12.91 -20.91
C SER A 34 23.50 -12.11 -21.55
N GLN A 35 22.32 -12.71 -21.72
CA GLN A 35 21.13 -12.03 -22.25
C GLN A 35 20.60 -10.95 -21.27
N ILE A 36 20.62 -11.21 -19.97
CA ILE A 36 20.26 -10.21 -18.94
C ILE A 36 21.24 -9.03 -18.99
N GLN A 37 22.54 -9.30 -19.11
CA GLN A 37 23.56 -8.26 -19.25
C GLN A 37 23.38 -7.43 -20.52
N SER A 38 22.96 -8.05 -21.63
CA SER A 38 22.64 -7.31 -22.86
C SER A 38 21.36 -6.47 -22.75
N GLY A 39 20.49 -6.75 -21.77
CA GLY A 39 19.23 -6.05 -21.56
C GLY A 39 18.16 -6.38 -22.61
N ALA A 40 16.92 -5.96 -22.33
CA ALA A 40 15.80 -6.13 -23.25
C ALA A 40 14.95 -4.86 -23.30
N ARG A 41 14.45 -4.51 -24.50
CA ARG A 41 13.56 -3.37 -24.68
C ARG A 41 12.14 -3.74 -24.28
N LEU A 42 11.63 -3.09 -23.24
CA LEU A 42 10.27 -3.27 -22.76
C LEU A 42 9.30 -2.30 -23.45
N LYS A 43 8.05 -2.73 -23.63
CA LYS A 43 6.97 -1.86 -24.09
C LYS A 43 6.57 -0.90 -22.98
N LYS A 44 6.00 0.26 -23.35
CA LYS A 44 5.43 1.18 -22.36
C LYS A 44 4.17 0.56 -21.76
N ALA A 45 4.01 0.71 -20.45
CA ALA A 45 2.84 0.29 -19.71
C ALA A 45 2.40 1.44 -18.79
N VAL A 46 1.09 1.64 -18.65
CA VAL A 46 0.54 2.55 -17.64
C VAL A 46 0.54 1.81 -16.30
N THR A 47 1.35 2.26 -15.34
CA THR A 47 1.42 1.68 -14.01
C THR A 47 0.46 2.39 -13.07
N ASN A 48 -0.45 1.64 -12.45
CA ASN A 48 -1.24 2.14 -11.33
C ASN A 48 -0.49 1.87 -10.01
N ASP A 49 0.42 2.77 -9.66
CA ASP A 49 1.22 2.67 -8.44
C ASP A 49 0.47 3.23 -7.24
N ARG A 50 0.11 2.34 -6.30
CA ARG A 50 -0.57 2.67 -5.03
C ARG A 50 0.32 2.43 -3.81
N SER A 51 1.64 2.45 -3.99
CA SER A 51 2.61 2.24 -2.91
C SER A 51 2.85 3.49 -2.04
N ALA A 52 2.36 4.67 -2.47
CA ALA A 52 2.52 5.90 -1.72
C ALA A 52 1.84 5.81 -0.33
N PRO A 53 2.48 6.35 0.73
CA PRO A 53 1.91 6.33 2.06
C PRO A 53 0.63 7.17 2.10
N VAL A 54 -0.43 6.61 2.66
CA VAL A 54 -1.69 7.32 2.87
C VAL A 54 -1.54 8.21 4.11
N VAL A 55 -1.02 9.42 3.93
CA VAL A 55 -1.00 10.43 4.99
C VAL A 55 -2.35 11.12 4.99
N ALA A 56 -3.15 10.91 6.03
CA ALA A 56 -4.40 11.63 6.22
C ALA A 56 -4.11 13.13 6.42
N GLY A 57 -4.24 13.93 5.36
CA GLY A 57 -4.36 15.38 5.43
C GLY A 57 -3.11 16.16 5.89
N ALA A 58 -1.92 15.85 5.38
CA ALA A 58 -0.79 16.79 5.49
C ALA A 58 -0.84 17.79 4.33
N LYS A 59 -1.38 18.97 4.61
CA LYS A 59 -1.17 20.18 3.80
C LYS A 59 0.34 20.34 3.62
N SER A 60 0.81 20.58 2.39
CA SER A 60 2.24 20.80 2.12
C SER A 60 2.77 21.91 3.04
N PHE A 61 3.59 21.54 4.02
CA PHE A 61 4.37 22.52 4.77
C PHE A 61 5.67 22.70 4.01
N GLY A 62 5.69 23.75 3.17
CA GLY A 62 6.94 24.37 2.74
C GLY A 62 7.79 24.64 3.97
N GLY A 63 9.07 24.26 3.88
CA GLY A 63 9.96 24.16 5.02
C GLY A 63 10.07 25.44 5.85
N ALA A 64 10.07 25.26 7.16
CA ALA A 64 10.91 25.98 8.12
C ALA A 64 10.63 25.39 9.50
N GLY A 65 11.70 24.97 10.19
CA GLY A 65 11.84 25.03 11.65
C GLY A 65 10.81 24.28 12.50
N GLY A 66 11.30 23.29 13.25
CA GLY A 66 10.53 22.60 14.28
C GLY A 66 9.76 23.54 15.20
N ALA A 67 8.44 23.35 15.23
CA ALA A 67 7.57 23.81 16.28
C ALA A 67 6.40 22.82 16.34
N MET A 68 6.27 22.12 17.47
CA MET A 68 5.11 21.27 17.75
C MET A 68 3.84 22.14 17.66
N PRO A 69 2.78 21.73 16.94
CA PRO A 69 1.56 22.50 16.89
C PRO A 69 0.88 22.44 18.26
N ARG A 70 0.87 23.57 18.96
CA ARG A 70 0.05 23.77 20.16
C ARG A 70 -1.41 23.66 19.74
N PRO A 71 -2.23 22.77 20.34
CA PRO A 71 -3.65 22.73 20.00
C PRO A 71 -4.31 24.07 20.37
N PRO A 72 -5.17 24.63 19.50
CA PRO A 72 -5.91 25.84 19.84
C PRO A 72 -6.94 25.51 20.92
N ALA A 73 -7.01 26.35 21.95
CA ALA A 73 -8.11 26.32 22.90
C ALA A 73 -9.37 26.82 22.18
N VAL A 74 -10.31 25.90 21.92
CA VAL A 74 -11.67 26.14 21.45
C VAL A 74 -12.54 25.35 22.43
N GLY A 75 -13.31 25.95 23.32
CA GLY A 75 -14.29 27.00 23.04
C GLY A 75 -15.53 26.31 22.48
N GLY A 76 -16.38 25.76 23.35
CA GLY A 76 -17.47 24.86 22.99
C GLY A 76 -18.39 25.44 21.91
N VAL A 77 -18.58 24.68 20.83
CA VAL A 77 -19.61 24.95 19.83
C VAL A 77 -20.39 23.66 19.57
N ASN A 78 -21.71 23.78 19.76
CA ASN A 78 -22.71 22.76 19.54
C ASN A 78 -22.70 22.32 18.06
N GLY A 79 -22.24 21.10 17.80
CA GLY A 79 -22.32 20.44 16.51
C GLY A 79 -23.16 19.17 16.62
N THR A 80 -24.24 19.12 15.87
CA THR A 80 -25.28 18.07 15.85
C THR A 80 -24.81 16.77 15.19
N TYR A 81 -23.68 16.23 15.61
CA TYR A 81 -23.28 14.86 15.30
C TYR A 81 -24.11 13.92 16.19
N PRO A 82 -24.64 12.80 15.70
CA PRO A 82 -25.31 11.85 16.57
C PRO A 82 -24.32 11.43 17.65
N ALA A 83 -24.64 11.80 18.89
CA ALA A 83 -23.88 11.47 20.07
C ALA A 83 -23.91 9.94 20.25
N VAL A 84 -22.97 9.23 19.63
CA VAL A 84 -22.56 7.92 20.13
C VAL A 84 -21.68 8.20 21.32
N GLY A 85 -22.32 8.19 22.49
CA GLY A 85 -21.67 8.40 23.76
C GLY A 85 -20.53 7.43 24.02
N GLY A 86 -19.63 7.89 24.89
CA GLY A 86 -18.63 7.04 25.54
C GLY A 86 -17.26 7.13 24.89
N GLY A 87 -16.37 7.89 25.54
CA GLY A 87 -14.96 8.05 25.15
C GLY A 87 -14.24 6.71 25.07
N GLY A 88 -14.18 6.16 23.86
CA GLY A 88 -13.46 4.96 23.50
C GLY A 88 -12.73 5.16 22.17
N PRO A 89 -11.57 4.51 21.97
CA PRO A 89 -10.84 4.56 20.71
C PRO A 89 -11.73 4.09 19.55
N PRO A 90 -11.46 4.53 18.30
CA PRO A 90 -12.26 4.16 17.14
C PRO A 90 -12.46 2.65 17.09
N GLN A 91 -13.73 2.23 17.17
CA GLN A 91 -14.06 0.81 17.29
C GLN A 91 -13.77 0.14 15.95
N LEU A 92 -12.67 -0.61 15.88
CA LEU A 92 -12.17 -1.32 14.70
C LEU A 92 -13.09 -2.50 14.31
N GLY A 93 -14.34 -2.22 13.93
CA GLY A 93 -15.28 -3.21 13.36
C GLY A 93 -15.51 -4.44 14.25
N GLY A 94 -15.59 -4.28 15.57
CA GLY A 94 -15.83 -5.39 16.50
C GLY A 94 -14.64 -6.31 16.78
N LEU A 95 -13.48 -6.12 16.13
CA LEU A 95 -12.28 -6.95 16.35
C LEU A 95 -11.77 -6.93 17.80
N PHE A 96 -12.02 -5.84 18.52
CA PHE A 96 -11.65 -5.66 19.92
C PHE A 96 -12.90 -5.47 20.80
N ALA A 97 -14.04 -6.07 20.44
CA ALA A 97 -15.26 -6.00 21.23
C ALA A 97 -15.07 -6.52 22.68
N GLY A 98 -14.03 -7.32 22.94
CA GLY A 98 -13.59 -7.77 24.27
C GLY A 98 -12.42 -6.99 24.89
N GLY A 99 -12.04 -5.84 24.35
CA GLY A 99 -10.88 -5.06 24.76
C GLY A 99 -9.58 -5.43 24.03
N MET A 100 -8.59 -4.52 24.04
CA MET A 100 -7.30 -4.75 23.39
C MET A 100 -6.46 -5.77 24.19
N PRO A 101 -6.01 -6.89 23.60
CA PRO A 101 -5.15 -7.85 24.29
C PRO A 101 -3.86 -7.19 24.77
N LYS A 102 -3.62 -7.20 26.09
CA LYS A 102 -2.38 -6.67 26.67
C LYS A 102 -1.27 -7.71 26.54
N LEU A 103 -0.20 -7.33 25.85
CA LEU A 103 0.99 -8.18 25.73
C LEU A 103 1.65 -8.34 27.12
N LYS A 104 2.12 -9.55 27.39
CA LYS A 104 2.95 -9.85 28.57
C LYS A 104 4.32 -9.20 28.39
N HIS A 105 4.90 -8.69 29.46
CA HIS A 105 6.26 -8.17 29.44
C HIS A 105 7.22 -9.28 28.99
N ARG A 106 7.95 -9.05 27.90
CA ARG A 106 9.04 -9.92 27.43
C ARG A 106 10.34 -9.21 27.77
N SER A 107 11.25 -9.87 28.49
CA SER A 107 12.60 -9.34 28.74
C SER A 107 13.37 -9.33 27.42
N GLY A 108 13.54 -8.14 26.83
CA GLY A 108 14.25 -7.95 25.55
C GLY A 108 13.37 -7.40 24.43
N GLY A 109 12.74 -6.24 24.65
CA GLY A 109 12.15 -5.45 23.57
C GLY A 109 13.23 -4.74 22.75
N LEU A 110 13.01 -4.58 21.45
CA LEU A 110 13.91 -3.84 20.56
C LEU A 110 13.61 -2.35 20.69
N ASP A 111 14.61 -1.56 21.10
CA ASP A 111 14.53 -0.11 21.06
C ASP A 111 14.47 0.33 19.59
N THR A 112 13.32 0.85 19.16
CA THR A 112 13.17 1.42 17.82
C THR A 112 13.81 2.81 17.88
N GLY A 113 15.13 2.85 17.67
CA GLY A 113 16.00 3.99 17.96
C GLY A 113 15.56 5.31 17.35
N ASP A 114 15.03 6.20 18.19
CA ASP A 114 14.81 7.62 17.90
C ASP A 114 16.10 8.45 18.07
N THR A 115 17.21 7.96 17.51
CA THR A 115 18.45 8.75 17.41
C THR A 115 19.14 8.50 16.08
N PHE A 116 18.56 9.03 15.00
CA PHE A 116 19.24 9.17 13.72
C PHE A 116 20.28 10.30 13.81
N ALA A 117 21.50 9.97 14.24
CA ALA A 117 22.68 10.78 13.96
C ALA A 117 23.33 10.25 12.68
N PHE A 118 22.91 10.81 11.53
CA PHE A 118 23.58 10.55 10.25
C PHE A 118 24.77 11.50 10.13
N THR A 119 25.91 11.14 10.73
CA THR A 119 27.17 11.84 10.48
C THR A 119 27.74 11.35 9.15
N CYS A 120 27.55 12.17 8.11
CA CYS A 120 28.30 12.04 6.86
C CYS A 120 29.74 12.48 7.11
N ALA A 121 30.67 11.52 7.26
CA ALA A 121 32.09 11.79 7.16
C ALA A 121 32.55 11.44 5.74
N VAL A 122 32.52 12.45 4.86
CA VAL A 122 33.34 12.45 3.65
C VAL A 122 34.77 12.72 4.11
N THR A 123 35.60 11.67 4.15
CA THR A 123 37.05 11.82 4.19
C THR A 123 37.57 11.48 2.81
N GLY A 124 37.94 12.51 2.05
CA GLY A 124 38.74 12.34 0.84
C GLY A 124 40.20 12.09 1.20
N HIS A 125 40.84 11.23 0.41
CA HIS A 125 42.13 11.53 -0.21
C HIS A 125 42.32 10.71 -1.49
#